data_AF-A0A952JTL5-F1
#
_entry.id   AF-A0A952JTL5-F1
#
_cell.length_a   1.000
_cell.length_b   1.000
_cell.length_c   1.000
_cell.angle_alpha   90.00
_cell.angle_beta   90.00
_cell.angle_gamma   90.00
#
_symmetry.space_group_name_H-M   'P 1'
#
loop_
_entity.id
_entity.type
_entity.pdbx_description
1 polymer ?
#
loop_
_entity_poly.entity_id
_entity_poly.type
_entity_poly.pdbx_seq_one_letter_code
_entity_poly.pdbx_strand_id
1 'polypeptide(L)'
;MKRILLCFLLVGTLSGISAQKKKAKDNYSRAVFTMNDGSEKPILFYGYTYPTESFYAFMKGSDIYHFEYKLDPESKLLKVDAKEVKKVKFLDEYEDEKLGLERLKLKAINAKGEVTDKAYDSWQPLLYDGKIKIYGSTMYSCTNNVCSYGNTKIYLRNAKDEFAIMPIDYDRLNLLNIGRIDEKMVEAFRMVGSGCSDFNVYLDSLYSKMQDKVFRKQFSQDWMAVRKKAMKDGREQRLGFAGTQKLIGTYMMEFYMKLYTGIVLEYEKNCKH
;
A
#
# COMPACT_ATOMS: atom_id res chain seq x y z
N MET A 1 8.60 -31.29 -13.53
CA MET A 1 8.89 -30.24 -14.54
C MET A 1 7.68 -30.11 -15.46
N LYS A 2 6.91 -29.04 -15.34
CA LYS A 2 5.82 -28.70 -16.27
C LYS A 2 6.12 -27.31 -16.84
N ARG A 3 6.40 -27.26 -18.13
CA ARG A 3 6.63 -26.03 -18.90
C ARG A 3 5.26 -25.47 -19.27
N ILE A 4 4.94 -24.26 -18.82
CA ILE A 4 3.77 -23.52 -19.31
C ILE A 4 4.26 -22.56 -20.38
N LEU A 5 3.82 -22.83 -21.60
CA LEU A 5 4.09 -22.09 -22.82
C LEU A 5 3.18 -20.84 -22.82
N LEU A 6 3.74 -19.63 -22.77
CA LEU A 6 2.99 -18.39 -23.01
C LEU A 6 2.94 -18.13 -24.52
N CYS A 7 1.80 -18.42 -25.14
CA CYS A 7 1.51 -17.99 -26.51
C CYS A 7 1.01 -16.54 -26.47
N PHE A 8 1.84 -15.62 -26.97
CA PHE A 8 1.39 -14.31 -27.43
C PHE A 8 0.80 -14.46 -28.83
N LEU A 9 -0.47 -14.10 -29.01
CA LEU A 9 -1.06 -13.87 -30.32
C LEU A 9 -1.85 -12.56 -30.32
N LEU A 10 -1.52 -11.77 -31.34
CA LEU A 10 -1.98 -10.44 -31.70
C LEU A 10 -3.51 -10.38 -31.92
N VAL A 11 -4.06 -9.16 -31.86
CA VAL A 11 -4.76 -8.49 -32.98
C VAL A 11 -5.08 -7.06 -32.52
N GLY A 12 -4.67 -6.07 -33.32
CA GLY A 12 -5.20 -4.71 -33.24
C GLY A 12 -6.28 -4.51 -34.30
N THR A 13 -7.21 -3.60 -34.05
CA THR A 13 -7.78 -2.69 -35.06
C THR A 13 -8.43 -1.48 -34.38
N LEU A 14 -8.40 -0.39 -35.15
CA LEU A 14 -8.81 0.98 -34.88
C LEU A 14 -10.28 1.16 -34.51
N SER A 15 -10.58 2.22 -33.75
CA SER A 15 -11.82 3.00 -33.90
C SER A 15 -11.62 4.40 -33.32
N GLY A 16 -11.43 5.38 -34.19
CA GLY A 16 -11.72 6.78 -33.88
C GLY A 16 -13.05 7.13 -34.52
N ILE A 17 -14.11 7.35 -33.72
CA ILE A 17 -15.35 8.02 -34.12
C ILE A 17 -15.86 8.83 -32.93
N SER A 18 -15.99 10.14 -33.20
CA SER A 18 -16.92 11.17 -32.71
C SER A 18 -17.44 11.18 -31.26
N ALA A 19 -17.53 12.41 -30.75
CA ALA A 19 -18.28 12.81 -29.58
C ALA A 19 -19.75 12.35 -29.66
N GLN A 20 -20.05 11.23 -29.00
CA GLN A 20 -21.30 11.06 -28.29
C GLN A 20 -20.96 11.05 -26.80
N LYS A 21 -21.54 12.00 -26.04
CA LYS A 21 -21.66 11.89 -24.58
C LYS A 21 -22.38 10.58 -24.29
N LYS A 22 -21.63 9.49 -24.14
CA LYS A 22 -22.08 8.30 -23.44
C LYS A 22 -22.50 8.80 -22.06
N LYS A 23 -23.79 8.76 -21.74
CA LYS A 23 -24.27 8.87 -20.35
C LYS A 23 -23.34 7.96 -19.54
N ALA A 24 -22.57 8.54 -18.63
CA ALA A 24 -21.65 7.80 -17.79
C ALA A 24 -22.49 6.72 -17.11
N LYS A 25 -22.21 5.44 -17.41
CA LYS A 25 -22.67 4.33 -16.60
C LYS A 25 -22.09 4.64 -15.23
N ASP A 26 -22.93 4.92 -14.23
CA ASP A 26 -22.45 5.45 -12.96
C ASP A 26 -21.26 4.61 -12.44
N ASN A 27 -20.15 5.27 -12.14
CA ASN A 27 -18.86 4.67 -11.78
C ASN A 27 -18.90 4.04 -10.38
N TYR A 28 -19.72 3.02 -10.14
CA TYR A 28 -19.70 2.27 -8.88
C TYR A 28 -18.85 1.01 -9.01
N SER A 29 -18.13 0.67 -7.95
CA SER A 29 -17.45 -0.63 -7.82
C SER A 29 -18.25 -1.54 -6.91
N ARG A 30 -18.46 -2.81 -7.28
CA ARG A 30 -19.07 -3.79 -6.39
C ARG A 30 -18.12 -4.02 -5.20
N ALA A 31 -18.64 -3.93 -3.99
CA ALA A 31 -17.86 -4.16 -2.79
C ALA A 31 -18.70 -4.76 -1.66
N VAL A 32 -18.02 -5.25 -0.63
CA VAL A 32 -18.63 -5.73 0.61
C VAL A 32 -17.97 -4.98 1.77
N PHE A 33 -18.77 -4.34 2.60
CA PHE A 33 -18.33 -3.88 3.92
C PHE A 33 -18.41 -5.03 4.90
N THR A 34 -17.33 -5.28 5.62
CA THR A 34 -17.36 -6.03 6.87
C THR A 34 -17.41 -5.00 8.01
N MET A 35 -18.48 -5.01 8.78
CA MET A 35 -18.70 -4.11 9.92
C MET A 35 -17.92 -4.60 11.15
N ASN A 36 -17.81 -3.76 12.19
CA ASN A 36 -17.08 -4.14 13.42
C ASN A 36 -17.71 -5.32 14.17
N ASP A 37 -19.03 -5.52 14.06
CA ASP A 37 -19.76 -6.66 14.64
C ASP A 37 -19.62 -7.96 13.83
N GLY A 38 -18.88 -7.91 12.70
CA GLY A 38 -18.68 -9.03 11.80
C GLY A 38 -19.76 -9.19 10.72
N SER A 39 -20.82 -8.38 10.74
CA SER A 39 -21.82 -8.41 9.67
C SER A 39 -21.23 -7.96 8.34
N GLU A 40 -21.66 -8.60 7.25
CA GLU A 40 -21.27 -8.24 5.90
C GLU A 40 -22.42 -7.55 5.16
N LYS A 41 -22.09 -6.47 4.44
CA LYS A 41 -23.04 -5.66 3.70
C LYS A 41 -22.54 -5.47 2.26
N PRO A 42 -23.17 -6.14 1.28
CA PRO A 42 -22.93 -5.87 -0.14
C PRO A 42 -23.35 -4.43 -0.49
N ILE A 43 -22.51 -3.75 -1.28
CA ILE A 43 -22.71 -2.36 -1.66
C ILE A 43 -22.21 -2.07 -3.09
N LEU A 44 -22.70 -0.97 -3.63
CA LEU A 44 -22.12 -0.28 -4.78
C LEU A 44 -21.30 0.90 -4.26
N PHE A 45 -19.98 0.71 -4.19
CA PHE A 45 -19.04 1.70 -3.70
C PHE A 45 -18.94 2.89 -4.64
N TYR A 46 -19.12 4.09 -4.10
CA TYR A 46 -19.03 5.33 -4.87
C TYR A 46 -17.72 6.07 -4.59
N GLY A 47 -17.34 6.20 -3.32
CA GLY A 47 -16.17 6.96 -2.93
C GLY A 47 -15.98 7.03 -1.43
N TYR A 48 -15.07 7.89 -1.02
CA TYR A 48 -14.77 8.14 0.38
C TYR A 48 -14.31 9.57 0.56
N THR A 49 -14.41 10.07 1.79
CA THR A 49 -14.08 11.45 2.15
C THR A 49 -12.94 11.49 3.16
N TYR A 50 -11.98 12.39 2.90
CA TYR A 50 -10.89 12.70 3.81
C TYR A 50 -11.31 13.82 4.78
N PRO A 51 -10.65 13.96 5.94
CA PRO A 51 -10.81 15.14 6.81
C PRO A 51 -10.54 16.42 6.02
N THR A 52 -11.47 17.37 6.06
CA THR A 52 -11.36 18.66 5.36
C THR A 52 -10.65 19.75 6.19
N GLU A 53 -10.38 19.49 7.47
CA GLU A 53 -9.67 20.40 8.35
C GLU A 53 -8.15 20.22 8.24
N SER A 54 -7.40 21.27 8.60
CA SER A 54 -5.95 21.46 8.43
C SER A 54 -5.05 20.20 8.55
N PHE A 55 -3.79 20.28 8.09
CA PHE A 55 -2.76 19.23 8.28
C PHE A 55 -2.71 18.63 9.70
N TYR A 56 -3.14 19.38 10.72
CA TYR A 56 -3.26 18.92 12.11
C TYR A 56 -4.39 17.89 12.37
N ALA A 57 -5.51 17.97 11.65
CA ALA A 57 -6.60 16.98 11.69
C ALA A 57 -6.22 15.69 10.94
N PHE A 58 -5.36 15.76 9.92
CA PHE A 58 -4.76 14.58 9.30
C PHE A 58 -3.86 13.79 10.28
N MET A 59 -3.29 14.46 11.28
CA MET A 59 -2.41 13.84 12.29
C MET A 59 -3.14 13.23 13.49
N LYS A 60 -4.47 13.35 13.59
CA LYS A 60 -5.30 12.76 14.65
C LYS A 60 -6.60 12.18 14.08
N GLY A 61 -6.83 10.88 14.22
CA GLY A 61 -8.06 10.20 13.77
C GLY A 61 -7.85 9.28 12.55
N SER A 62 -8.89 8.97 11.77
CA SER A 62 -8.73 8.11 10.59
C SER A 62 -8.47 8.96 9.35
N ASP A 63 -7.61 8.48 8.44
CA ASP A 63 -7.39 9.11 7.14
C ASP A 63 -8.66 9.17 6.26
N ILE A 64 -9.57 8.20 6.40
CA ILE A 64 -10.92 8.23 5.81
C ILE A 64 -11.98 8.45 6.91
N TYR A 65 -12.88 9.42 6.74
CA TYR A 65 -14.00 9.68 7.67
C TYR A 65 -15.29 8.97 7.28
N HIS A 66 -15.66 8.99 6.00
CA HIS A 66 -16.87 8.34 5.53
C HIS A 66 -16.63 7.59 4.24
N PHE A 67 -17.32 6.47 4.09
CA PHE A 67 -17.53 5.82 2.81
C PHE A 67 -18.90 6.21 2.26
N GLU A 68 -18.93 6.45 0.95
CA GLU A 68 -20.14 6.77 0.20
C GLU A 68 -20.49 5.58 -0.69
N TYR A 69 -21.75 5.13 -0.64
CA TYR A 69 -22.19 3.91 -1.31
C TYR A 69 -23.68 3.93 -1.65
N LYS A 70 -24.09 3.03 -2.54
CA LYS A 70 -25.49 2.71 -2.85
C LYS A 70 -25.78 1.25 -2.54
N LEU A 71 -27.06 0.90 -2.34
CA LEU A 71 -27.48 -0.51 -2.17
C LEU A 71 -27.77 -1.15 -3.53
N ASP A 72 -28.35 -0.37 -4.44
CA ASP A 72 -28.64 -0.72 -5.83
C ASP A 72 -28.44 0.52 -6.71
N PRO A 73 -28.34 0.39 -8.05
CA PRO A 73 -28.01 1.52 -8.93
C PRO A 73 -28.98 2.71 -8.82
N GLU A 74 -30.26 2.45 -8.55
CA GLU A 74 -31.33 3.45 -8.49
C GLU A 74 -31.50 4.05 -7.08
N SER A 75 -30.93 3.41 -6.06
CA SER A 75 -30.98 3.91 -4.68
C SER A 75 -30.26 5.25 -4.49
N LYS A 76 -30.67 5.98 -3.44
CA LYS A 76 -29.99 7.20 -3.01
C LYS A 76 -28.56 6.90 -2.53
N LEU A 77 -27.66 7.86 -2.69
CA LEU A 77 -26.33 7.79 -2.11
C LEU A 77 -26.43 7.81 -0.57
N LEU A 78 -25.84 6.81 0.06
CA LEU A 78 -25.73 6.64 1.50
C LEU A 78 -24.30 6.93 1.97
N LYS A 79 -24.16 7.25 3.25
CA LYS A 79 -22.87 7.41 3.92
C LYS A 79 -22.80 6.51 5.15
N VAL A 80 -21.62 6.01 5.45
CA VAL A 80 -21.31 5.31 6.72
C VAL A 80 -20.02 5.88 7.28
N ASP A 81 -19.94 6.05 8.60
CA ASP A 81 -18.70 6.43 9.25
C ASP A 81 -17.67 5.30 9.08
N ALA A 82 -16.46 5.65 8.65
CA ALA A 82 -15.39 4.70 8.44
C ALA A 82 -15.05 3.96 9.75
N LYS A 83 -15.30 4.56 10.92
CA LYS A 83 -15.08 3.87 12.21
C LYS A 83 -15.98 2.66 12.43
N GLU A 84 -17.12 2.59 11.75
CA GLU A 84 -18.09 1.49 11.82
C GLU A 84 -17.70 0.31 10.92
N VAL A 85 -16.86 0.58 9.92
CA VAL A 85 -16.40 -0.41 8.94
C VAL A 85 -15.03 -0.95 9.38
N LYS A 86 -14.86 -2.26 9.30
CA LYS A 86 -13.59 -2.96 9.60
C LYS A 86 -12.78 -3.23 8.35
N LYS A 87 -13.42 -3.74 7.29
CA LYS A 87 -12.81 -4.09 5.99
C LYS A 87 -13.74 -3.69 4.85
N VAL A 88 -13.17 -3.31 3.72
CA VAL A 88 -13.86 -3.20 2.43
C VAL A 88 -13.24 -4.20 1.46
N LYS A 89 -14.03 -5.13 0.92
CA LYS A 89 -13.60 -6.05 -0.15
C LYS A 89 -14.19 -5.55 -1.47
N PHE A 90 -13.35 -5.17 -2.42
CA PHE A 90 -13.78 -4.85 -3.79
C PHE A 90 -13.81 -6.12 -4.62
N LEU A 91 -14.88 -6.31 -5.36
CA LEU A 91 -15.13 -7.51 -6.15
C LEU A 91 -14.92 -7.22 -7.64
N ASP A 92 -14.46 -8.23 -8.38
CA ASP A 92 -14.48 -8.21 -9.84
C ASP A 92 -15.85 -8.62 -10.41
N GLU A 93 -15.91 -8.87 -11.72
CA GLU A 93 -17.14 -9.27 -12.40
C GLU A 93 -17.60 -10.70 -12.07
N TYR A 94 -16.71 -11.54 -11.55
CA TYR A 94 -16.95 -12.92 -11.14
C TYR A 94 -17.19 -13.07 -9.63
N GLU A 95 -17.26 -11.95 -8.91
CA GLU A 95 -17.41 -11.88 -7.45
C GLU A 95 -16.16 -12.30 -6.66
N ASP A 96 -15.01 -12.38 -7.31
CA ASP A 96 -13.73 -12.63 -6.66
C ASP A 96 -13.16 -11.35 -6.04
N GLU A 97 -12.46 -11.46 -4.90
CA GLU A 97 -11.82 -10.31 -4.23
C GLU A 97 -10.67 -9.77 -5.09
N LYS A 98 -10.85 -8.57 -5.63
CA LYS A 98 -9.84 -7.84 -6.41
C LYS A 98 -8.92 -6.99 -5.54
N LEU A 99 -9.45 -6.42 -4.46
CA LEU A 99 -8.73 -5.53 -3.55
C LEU A 99 -9.40 -5.53 -2.18
N GLY A 100 -8.64 -5.75 -1.12
CA GLY A 100 -9.10 -5.56 0.26
C GLY A 100 -8.51 -4.28 0.85
N LEU A 101 -9.35 -3.38 1.37
CA LEU A 101 -8.93 -2.26 2.24
C LEU A 101 -9.24 -2.60 3.69
N GLU A 102 -8.28 -2.36 4.58
CA GLU A 102 -8.45 -2.54 6.02
C GLU A 102 -8.04 -1.30 6.80
N ARG A 103 -8.73 -1.03 7.90
CA ARG A 103 -8.34 -0.01 8.87
C ARG A 103 -7.22 -0.55 9.76
N LEU A 104 -6.10 0.14 9.79
CA LEU A 104 -4.92 -0.23 10.57
C LEU A 104 -4.74 0.74 11.74
N LYS A 105 -4.74 0.20 12.96
CA LYS A 105 -4.14 0.89 14.12
C LYS A 105 -2.63 0.89 13.96
N LEU A 106 -2.00 2.05 14.04
CA LEU A 106 -0.59 2.19 13.65
C LEU A 106 0.35 2.35 14.84
N LYS A 107 1.48 1.64 14.79
CA LYS A 107 2.66 1.85 15.64
C LYS A 107 3.88 2.18 14.79
N ALA A 108 4.90 2.77 15.38
CA ALA A 108 6.19 3.06 14.73
C ALA A 108 7.35 3.01 15.71
N ILE A 109 8.56 2.75 15.20
CA ILE A 109 9.80 2.82 15.97
C ILE A 109 10.30 4.26 16.04
N ASN A 110 10.41 4.80 17.26
CA ASN A 110 10.88 6.15 17.49
C ASN A 110 12.42 6.28 17.35
N ALA A 111 12.97 7.46 17.58
CA ALA A 111 14.42 7.69 17.48
C ALA A 111 15.25 6.98 18.57
N LYS A 112 14.63 6.44 19.61
CA LYS A 112 15.29 5.66 20.67
C LYS A 112 15.20 4.15 20.44
N GLY A 113 14.55 3.70 19.36
CA GLY A 113 14.28 2.29 19.11
C GLY A 113 13.03 1.77 19.83
N GLU A 114 12.25 2.64 20.48
CA GLU A 114 11.05 2.24 21.22
C GLU A 114 9.82 2.24 20.30
N VAL A 115 8.91 1.31 20.56
CA VAL A 115 7.61 1.24 19.88
C VAL A 115 6.70 2.33 20.42
N THR A 116 6.13 3.13 19.52
CA THR A 116 5.20 4.21 19.87
C THR A 116 3.92 4.10 19.07
N ASP A 117 2.79 4.35 19.71
CA ASP A 117 1.50 4.45 19.03
C ASP A 117 1.44 5.73 18.18
N LYS A 118 0.75 5.65 17.05
CA LYS A 118 0.38 6.81 16.24
C LYS A 118 -1.01 7.27 16.67
N ALA A 119 -1.25 8.57 16.61
CA ALA A 119 -2.54 9.17 16.99
C ALA A 119 -3.61 9.03 15.88
N TYR A 120 -3.32 8.26 14.83
CA TYR A 120 -4.18 8.11 13.68
C TYR A 120 -4.22 6.65 13.19
N ASP A 121 -5.35 6.29 12.61
CA ASP A 121 -5.56 5.04 11.90
C ASP A 121 -5.44 5.28 10.39
N SER A 122 -5.07 4.24 9.65
CA SER A 122 -4.85 4.33 8.21
C SER A 122 -5.58 3.23 7.48
N TRP A 123 -6.37 3.59 6.47
CA TRP A 123 -7.00 2.64 5.56
C TRP A 123 -6.02 2.26 4.45
N GLN A 124 -5.62 1.00 4.43
CA GLN A 124 -4.59 0.53 3.51
C GLN A 124 -5.01 -0.73 2.77
N PRO A 125 -4.63 -0.87 1.50
CA PRO A 125 -4.86 -2.10 0.79
C PRO A 125 -3.91 -3.19 1.25
N LEU A 126 -4.42 -4.41 1.31
CA LEU A 126 -3.63 -5.61 1.54
C LEU A 126 -2.83 -5.94 0.26
N LEU A 127 -1.51 -5.95 0.37
CA LEU A 127 -0.59 -6.21 -0.74
C LEU A 127 -0.02 -7.64 -0.70
N TYR A 128 0.05 -8.23 0.49
CA TYR A 128 0.50 -9.61 0.70
C TYR A 128 -0.16 -10.21 1.94
N ASP A 129 -0.80 -11.36 1.78
CA ASP A 129 -1.51 -12.08 2.85
C ASP A 129 -0.74 -13.33 3.29
N GLY A 130 0.32 -13.12 4.09
CA GLY A 130 1.12 -14.18 4.71
C GLY A 130 1.01 -14.18 6.24
N LYS A 131 1.92 -14.88 6.91
CA LYS A 131 1.99 -14.88 8.40
C LYS A 131 2.25 -13.48 8.96
N ILE A 132 3.06 -12.72 8.23
CA ILE A 132 3.17 -11.26 8.36
C ILE A 132 2.49 -10.67 7.12
N LYS A 133 1.37 -9.99 7.33
CA LYS A 133 0.65 -9.29 6.27
C LYS A 133 1.37 -7.98 5.93
N ILE A 134 1.41 -7.66 4.65
CA ILE A 134 1.94 -6.39 4.15
C ILE A 134 0.80 -5.56 3.59
N TYR A 135 0.65 -4.37 4.12
CA TYR A 135 -0.27 -3.36 3.61
C TYR A 135 0.53 -2.19 3.05
N GLY A 136 -0.04 -1.44 2.12
CA GLY A 136 0.65 -0.24 1.65
C GLY A 136 0.02 0.46 0.48
N SER A 137 0.41 1.72 0.28
CA SER A 137 -0.11 2.54 -0.80
C SER A 137 0.95 3.53 -1.28
N THR A 138 0.75 4.02 -2.49
CA THR A 138 1.59 5.08 -3.04
C THR A 138 1.05 6.44 -2.60
N MET A 139 1.90 7.25 -1.98
CA MET A 139 1.59 8.63 -1.64
C MET A 139 2.03 9.55 -2.78
N TYR A 140 1.14 10.47 -3.17
CA TYR A 140 1.44 11.53 -4.11
C TYR A 140 1.46 12.88 -3.39
N SER A 141 2.46 13.70 -3.69
CA SER A 141 2.55 15.08 -3.24
C SER A 141 2.00 16.00 -4.33
N CYS A 142 0.94 16.74 -4.02
CA CYS A 142 0.25 17.61 -4.97
C CYS A 142 0.45 19.09 -4.64
N THR A 143 0.92 19.86 -5.61
CA THR A 143 1.04 21.32 -5.54
C THR A 143 0.39 21.93 -6.77
N ASN A 144 -0.49 22.92 -6.60
CA ASN A 144 -1.19 23.59 -7.71
C ASN A 144 -1.85 22.60 -8.70
N ASN A 145 -2.56 21.59 -8.18
CA ASN A 145 -3.20 20.50 -8.95
C ASN A 145 -2.25 19.59 -9.75
N VAL A 146 -0.94 19.72 -9.56
CA VAL A 146 0.06 18.82 -10.14
C VAL A 146 0.56 17.86 -9.07
N CYS A 147 0.28 16.57 -9.25
CA CYS A 147 0.67 15.51 -8.32
C CYS A 147 1.90 14.76 -8.81
N SER A 148 2.89 14.62 -7.93
CA SER A 148 4.10 13.85 -8.16
C SER A 148 4.22 12.70 -7.17
N TYR A 149 4.87 11.61 -7.56
CA TYR A 149 5.17 10.51 -6.65
C TYR A 149 5.99 11.03 -5.47
N GLY A 150 5.45 10.88 -4.26
CA GLY A 150 6.12 11.23 -3.03
C GLY A 150 6.91 10.05 -2.47
N ASN A 151 6.20 9.03 -1.98
CA ASN A 151 6.79 7.81 -1.44
C ASN A 151 5.83 6.62 -1.54
N THR A 152 6.33 5.45 -1.15
CA THR A 152 5.53 4.25 -0.95
C THR A 152 5.42 4.01 0.55
N LYS A 153 4.21 4.01 1.08
CA LYS A 153 3.95 3.68 2.49
C LYS A 153 3.74 2.17 2.59
N ILE A 154 4.49 1.54 3.50
CA ILE A 154 4.37 0.11 3.80
C ILE A 154 4.08 -0.03 5.29
N TYR A 155 3.23 -1.01 5.62
CA TYR A 155 2.85 -1.37 6.97
C TYR A 155 2.90 -2.88 7.12
N LEU A 156 3.36 -3.36 8.27
CA LEU A 156 3.50 -4.78 8.57
C LEU A 156 2.60 -5.15 9.74
N ARG A 157 1.89 -6.27 9.64
CA ARG A 157 1.08 -6.79 10.76
C ARG A 157 1.24 -8.29 10.86
N ASN A 158 1.68 -8.79 12.01
CA ASN A 158 1.57 -10.23 12.27
C ASN A 158 0.08 -10.60 12.33
N ALA A 159 -0.31 -11.77 11.82
CA ALA A 159 -1.70 -12.22 11.89
C ALA A 159 -2.27 -12.28 13.32
N LYS A 160 -1.40 -12.36 14.34
CA LYS A 160 -1.76 -12.38 15.77
C LYS A 160 -1.91 -11.00 16.40
N ASP A 161 -1.45 -9.94 15.73
CA ASP A 161 -1.42 -8.58 16.27
C ASP A 161 -2.67 -7.77 15.87
N GLU A 162 -3.16 -6.92 16.77
CA GLU A 162 -4.25 -5.97 16.49
C GLU A 162 -3.78 -4.64 15.86
N PHE A 163 -2.47 -4.46 15.69
CA PHE A 163 -1.87 -3.24 15.15
C PHE A 163 -0.94 -3.56 13.98
N ALA A 164 -0.72 -2.58 13.11
CA ALA A 164 0.32 -2.62 12.10
C ALA A 164 1.47 -1.70 12.50
N ILE A 165 2.70 -2.11 12.24
CA ILE A 165 3.89 -1.27 12.41
C ILE A 165 4.28 -0.61 11.09
N MET A 166 4.68 0.66 11.18
CA MET A 166 5.33 1.41 10.11
C MET A 166 6.84 1.16 10.15
N PRO A 167 7.42 0.42 9.19
CA PRO A 167 8.86 0.20 9.14
C PRO A 167 9.64 1.49 8.87
N ILE A 168 9.00 2.44 8.18
CA ILE A 168 9.49 3.79 7.95
C ILE A 168 8.41 4.80 8.38
N ASP A 169 8.67 5.54 9.46
CA ASP A 169 7.80 6.63 9.93
C ASP A 169 8.10 7.91 9.15
N TYR A 170 7.46 8.06 7.99
CA TYR A 170 7.60 9.24 7.14
C TYR A 170 7.14 10.54 7.82
N ASP A 171 6.25 10.48 8.82
CA ASP A 171 5.75 11.68 9.50
C ASP A 171 6.81 12.31 10.41
N ARG A 172 7.74 11.47 10.90
CA ARG A 172 8.81 11.91 11.79
C ARG A 172 10.17 11.93 11.10
N LEU A 173 10.22 11.69 9.78
CA LEU A 173 11.48 11.64 9.04
C LEU A 173 12.11 13.03 8.93
N ASN A 174 13.35 13.16 9.39
CA ASN A 174 14.13 14.39 9.35
C ASN A 174 15.62 14.08 9.12
N LEU A 175 16.43 15.11 8.86
CA LEU A 175 17.86 14.95 8.57
C LEU A 175 18.64 14.22 9.69
N LEU A 176 18.20 14.34 10.94
CA LEU A 176 18.86 13.73 12.10
C LEU A 176 18.57 12.23 12.22
N ASN A 177 17.46 11.73 11.66
CA ASN A 177 17.08 10.32 11.78
C ASN A 177 17.09 9.53 10.46
N ILE A 178 17.39 10.19 9.34
CA ILE A 178 17.52 9.53 8.03
C ILE A 178 18.63 8.46 8.02
N GLY A 179 19.67 8.64 8.84
CA GLY A 179 20.76 7.68 8.99
C GLY A 179 20.39 6.39 9.72
N ARG A 180 19.21 6.33 10.35
CA ARG A 180 18.74 5.19 11.16
C ARG A 180 17.54 4.47 10.56
N ILE A 181 17.22 4.74 9.29
CA ILE A 181 16.08 4.11 8.61
C ILE A 181 16.24 2.59 8.56
N ASP A 182 17.44 2.10 8.20
CA ASP A 182 17.70 0.67 8.05
C ASP A 182 17.52 -0.08 9.39
N GLU A 183 18.02 0.51 10.48
CA GLU A 183 17.83 0.00 11.84
C GLU A 183 16.35 -0.07 12.20
N LYS A 184 15.61 1.03 12.02
CA LYS A 184 14.17 1.07 12.33
C LYS A 184 13.35 0.07 11.51
N MET A 185 13.70 -0.11 10.24
CA MET A 185 13.05 -1.09 9.38
C MET A 185 13.29 -2.51 9.92
N VAL A 186 14.52 -2.83 10.31
CA VAL A 186 14.86 -4.14 10.91
C VAL A 186 14.14 -4.34 12.24
N GLU A 187 14.12 -3.34 13.12
CA GLU A 187 13.39 -3.43 14.40
C GLU A 187 11.89 -3.61 14.20
N ALA A 188 11.30 -2.97 13.18
CA ALA A 188 9.89 -3.18 12.85
C ALA A 188 9.62 -4.63 12.47
N PHE A 189 10.48 -5.25 11.64
CA PHE A 189 10.41 -6.67 11.33
C PHE A 189 10.63 -7.55 12.56
N ARG A 190 11.60 -7.21 13.42
CA ARG A 190 11.87 -7.93 14.67
C ARG A 190 10.65 -7.93 15.58
N MET A 191 9.92 -6.81 15.63
CA MET A 191 8.69 -6.68 16.42
C MET A 191 7.58 -7.58 15.87
N VAL A 192 7.25 -7.47 14.58
CA VAL A 192 6.16 -8.29 13.99
C VAL A 192 6.54 -9.76 13.86
N GLY A 193 7.82 -10.09 13.77
CA GLY A 193 8.33 -11.45 13.74
C GLY A 193 8.76 -11.96 15.12
N SER A 194 8.31 -11.32 16.20
CA SER A 194 8.77 -11.63 17.56
C SER A 194 8.57 -13.10 17.93
N GLY A 195 9.48 -13.63 18.74
CA GLY A 195 9.44 -15.03 19.19
C GLY A 195 10.12 -16.05 18.27
N CYS A 196 10.83 -15.60 17.22
CA CYS A 196 11.56 -16.48 16.30
C CYS A 196 13.06 -16.15 16.28
N SER A 197 13.88 -16.96 16.97
CA SER A 197 15.33 -16.75 17.09
C SER A 197 16.05 -16.76 15.74
N ASP A 198 15.70 -17.70 14.87
CA ASP A 198 16.36 -17.88 13.58
C ASP A 198 16.09 -16.69 12.65
N PHE A 199 14.89 -16.12 12.74
CA PHE A 199 14.56 -14.89 12.04
C PHE A 199 15.34 -13.70 12.58
N ASN A 200 15.58 -13.61 13.89
CA ASN A 200 16.43 -12.56 14.45
C ASN A 200 17.88 -12.65 13.94
N VAL A 201 18.43 -13.87 13.82
CA VAL A 201 19.75 -14.08 13.21
C VAL A 201 19.79 -13.60 11.75
N TYR A 202 18.74 -13.90 10.98
CA TYR A 202 18.59 -13.37 9.62
C TYR A 202 18.54 -11.83 9.62
N LEU A 203 17.77 -11.23 10.52
CA LEU A 203 17.63 -9.77 10.64
C LEU A 203 18.95 -9.08 11.00
N ASP A 204 19.78 -9.68 11.86
CA ASP A 204 21.09 -9.14 12.21
C ASP A 204 22.06 -9.18 11.02
N SER A 205 22.02 -10.26 10.24
CA SER A 205 22.76 -10.40 8.99
C SER A 205 22.29 -9.39 7.93
N LEU A 206 20.96 -9.22 7.79
CA LEU A 206 20.36 -8.24 6.91
C LEU A 206 20.76 -6.81 7.30
N TYR A 207 20.71 -6.46 8.59
CA TYR A 207 21.15 -5.17 9.09
C TYR A 207 22.61 -4.89 8.73
N SER A 208 23.49 -5.86 9.00
CA SER A 208 24.91 -5.77 8.65
C SER A 208 25.12 -5.56 7.15
N LYS A 209 24.35 -6.28 6.32
CA LYS A 209 24.36 -6.11 4.85
C LYS A 209 23.87 -4.73 4.42
N MET A 210 22.87 -4.16 5.10
CA MET A 210 22.39 -2.80 4.82
C MET A 210 23.39 -1.72 5.22
N GLN A 211 24.33 -2.01 6.14
CA GLN A 211 25.44 -1.10 6.44
C GLN A 211 26.61 -1.20 5.45
N ASP A 212 26.68 -2.28 4.66
CA ASP A 212 27.74 -2.45 3.67
C ASP A 212 27.68 -1.41 2.54
N LYS A 213 28.82 -0.76 2.26
CA LYS A 213 28.88 0.34 1.28
C LYS A 213 28.59 -0.13 -0.13
N VAL A 214 29.03 -1.33 -0.50
CA VAL A 214 28.82 -1.89 -1.85
C VAL A 214 27.35 -2.18 -2.05
N PHE A 215 26.72 -2.83 -1.06
CA PHE A 215 25.28 -3.10 -1.07
C PHE A 215 24.46 -1.82 -1.15
N ARG A 216 24.74 -0.81 -0.31
CA ARG A 216 24.00 0.47 -0.33
C ARG A 216 24.13 1.19 -1.67
N LYS A 217 25.33 1.17 -2.26
CA LYS A 217 25.56 1.75 -3.59
C LYS A 217 24.74 1.01 -4.65
N GLN A 218 24.74 -0.33 -4.64
CA GLN A 218 23.96 -1.12 -5.58
C GLN A 218 22.45 -0.88 -5.40
N PHE A 219 21.96 -0.90 -4.17
CA PHE A 219 20.54 -0.64 -3.86
C PHE A 219 20.11 0.75 -4.35
N SER A 220 20.94 1.78 -4.15
CA SER A 220 20.69 3.12 -4.67
C SER A 220 20.67 3.16 -6.20
N GLN A 221 21.57 2.44 -6.86
CA GLN A 221 21.59 2.32 -8.32
C GLN A 221 20.35 1.62 -8.87
N ASP A 222 19.94 0.52 -8.23
CA ASP A 222 18.73 -0.22 -8.61
C ASP A 222 17.48 0.65 -8.44
N TRP A 223 17.37 1.36 -7.31
CA TRP A 223 16.29 2.31 -7.05
C TRP A 223 16.22 3.41 -8.12
N MET A 224 17.38 3.98 -8.49
CA MET A 224 17.46 4.99 -9.55
C MET A 224 17.12 4.41 -10.93
N ALA A 225 17.52 3.17 -11.19
CA ALA A 225 17.22 2.47 -12.44
C ALA A 225 15.71 2.24 -12.60
N VAL A 226 15.01 1.84 -11.53
CA VAL A 226 13.55 1.69 -11.50
C VAL A 226 12.86 3.02 -11.89
N ARG A 227 13.28 4.14 -11.29
CA ARG A 227 12.71 5.46 -11.65
C ARG A 227 13.01 5.85 -13.09
N LYS A 228 14.24 5.62 -13.56
CA LYS A 228 14.62 5.91 -14.96
C LYS A 228 13.81 5.08 -15.94
N LYS A 229 13.56 3.80 -15.62
CA LYS A 229 12.71 2.90 -16.42
C LYS A 229 11.27 3.45 -16.50
N ALA A 230 10.66 3.77 -15.36
CA ALA A 230 9.32 4.35 -15.34
C ALA A 230 9.21 5.64 -16.16
N MET A 231 10.21 6.53 -16.07
CA MET A 231 10.26 7.76 -16.87
C MET A 231 10.43 7.49 -18.37
N LYS A 232 11.22 6.49 -18.75
CA LYS A 232 11.39 6.08 -20.14
C LYS A 232 10.07 5.53 -20.71
N ASP A 233 9.48 4.56 -20.01
CA ASP A 233 8.26 3.90 -20.44
C ASP A 233 7.07 4.88 -20.49
N GLY A 234 6.98 5.82 -19.54
CA GLY A 234 5.96 6.86 -19.54
C GLY A 234 6.06 7.80 -20.75
N ARG A 235 7.28 8.07 -21.23
CA ARG A 235 7.51 8.83 -22.48
C ARG A 235 7.15 8.01 -23.71
N GLU A 236 7.58 6.75 -23.78
CA GLU A 236 7.29 5.84 -24.90
C GLU A 236 5.78 5.63 -25.07
N GLN A 237 5.05 5.49 -23.96
CA GLN A 237 3.59 5.36 -23.93
C GLN A 237 2.84 6.70 -24.02
N ARG A 238 3.55 7.84 -24.09
CA ARG A 238 2.96 9.20 -24.18
C ARG A 238 1.94 9.51 -23.07
N LEU A 239 2.21 9.05 -21.84
CA LEU A 239 1.27 9.16 -20.71
C LEU A 239 1.16 10.57 -20.11
N GLY A 240 2.01 11.51 -20.55
CA GLY A 240 2.14 12.83 -19.94
C GLY A 240 2.70 12.76 -18.52
N PHE A 241 2.74 13.91 -17.82
CA PHE A 241 3.33 13.99 -16.48
C PHE A 241 2.56 13.13 -15.46
N ALA A 242 1.25 13.30 -15.35
CA ALA A 242 0.44 12.59 -14.36
C ALA A 242 0.49 11.07 -14.53
N GLY A 243 0.38 10.57 -15.77
CA GLY A 243 0.49 9.14 -16.04
C GLY A 243 1.89 8.59 -15.78
N THR A 244 2.94 9.37 -16.07
CA THR A 244 4.32 8.99 -15.74
C THR A 244 4.56 8.91 -14.22
N GLN A 245 4.01 9.84 -13.44
CA GLN A 245 4.10 9.79 -11.97
C GLN A 245 3.35 8.58 -11.38
N LYS A 246 2.20 8.21 -11.98
CA LYS A 246 1.51 6.96 -11.64
C LYS A 246 2.40 5.74 -11.90
N LEU A 247 3.03 5.68 -13.08
CA LEU A 247 3.93 4.59 -13.45
C LEU A 247 5.17 4.50 -12.54
N ILE A 248 5.75 5.64 -12.14
CA ILE A 248 6.80 5.67 -11.10
C ILE A 248 6.28 5.03 -9.82
N GLY A 249 5.09 5.43 -9.35
CA GLY A 249 4.47 4.84 -8.16
C GLY A 249 4.33 3.32 -8.23
N THR A 250 3.82 2.79 -9.35
CA THR A 250 3.70 1.34 -9.57
C THR A 250 5.05 0.64 -9.51
N TYR A 251 6.04 1.14 -10.26
CA TYR A 251 7.36 0.50 -10.32
C TYR A 251 8.11 0.59 -8.98
N MET A 252 7.95 1.70 -8.26
CA MET A 252 8.50 1.86 -6.93
C MET A 252 7.83 0.91 -5.92
N MET A 253 6.51 0.76 -5.98
CA MET A 253 5.78 -0.20 -5.14
C MET A 253 6.30 -1.63 -5.38
N GLU A 254 6.44 -2.05 -6.65
CA GLU A 254 6.99 -3.36 -6.99
C GLU A 254 8.41 -3.57 -6.44
N PHE A 255 9.27 -2.55 -6.58
CA PHE A 255 10.63 -2.58 -6.05
C PHE A 255 10.66 -2.78 -4.53
N TYR A 256 9.83 -2.02 -3.78
CA TYR A 256 9.74 -2.19 -2.34
C TYR A 256 9.11 -3.53 -1.97
N MET A 257 8.01 -3.92 -2.60
CA MET A 257 7.34 -5.20 -2.32
C MET A 257 8.30 -6.38 -2.47
N LYS A 258 9.20 -6.38 -3.45
CA LYS A 258 10.24 -7.42 -3.57
C LYS A 258 11.15 -7.50 -2.34
N LEU A 259 11.56 -6.37 -1.79
CA LEU A 259 12.38 -6.33 -0.56
C LEU A 259 11.57 -6.84 0.64
N TYR A 260 10.39 -6.27 0.86
CA TYR A 260 9.57 -6.57 2.05
C TYR A 260 9.07 -8.02 2.04
N THR A 261 8.57 -8.52 0.91
CA THR A 261 8.16 -9.93 0.79
C THR A 261 9.33 -10.88 0.95
N GLY A 262 10.54 -10.54 0.44
CA GLY A 262 11.73 -11.35 0.65
C GLY A 262 12.08 -11.54 2.13
N ILE A 263 11.90 -10.50 2.95
CA ILE A 263 12.11 -10.57 4.40
C ILE A 263 11.02 -11.43 5.06
N VAL A 264 9.74 -11.22 4.69
CA VAL A 264 8.63 -12.02 5.21
C VAL A 264 8.77 -13.50 4.86
N LEU A 265 9.23 -13.83 3.65
CA LEU A 265 9.46 -15.23 3.25
C LEU A 265 10.55 -15.90 4.09
N GLU A 266 11.58 -15.17 4.51
CA GLU A 266 12.56 -15.70 5.46
C GLU A 266 11.95 -15.89 6.86
N TYR A 267 11.02 -15.04 7.30
CA TYR A 267 10.23 -15.33 8.50
C TYR A 267 9.41 -16.62 8.32
N GLU A 268 8.66 -16.76 7.24
CA GLU A 268 7.78 -17.92 7.03
C GLU A 268 8.54 -19.25 6.90
N LYS A 269 9.75 -19.20 6.33
CA LYS A 269 10.66 -20.34 6.22
C LYS A 269 11.22 -20.77 7.58
N ASN A 270 11.64 -19.81 8.40
CA ASN A 270 12.34 -20.09 9.65
C ASN A 270 11.39 -20.24 10.85
N CYS A 271 10.18 -19.69 10.77
CA CYS A 271 9.23 -19.63 11.87
C CYS A 271 8.00 -20.49 11.57
N LYS A 272 7.93 -21.67 12.21
CA LYS A 272 6.89 -22.68 11.94
C LYS A 272 5.50 -22.32 12.49
N HIS A 273 5.40 -21.32 13.37
CA HIS A 273 4.16 -20.94 14.07
C HIS A 273 3.84 -19.45 14.00
#